data_AF-A0A2D7M8U8-F1
#
_entry.id   AF-A0A2D7M8U8-F1
#
_cell.length_a   1.000
_cell.length_b   1.000
_cell.length_c   1.000
_cell.angle_alpha   90.00
_cell.angle_beta   90.00
_cell.angle_gamma   90.00
#
_symmetry.space_group_name_H-M   'P 1'
#
loop_
_entity.id
_entity.type
_entity.pdbx_description
1 polymer ?
#
loop_
_entity_poly.entity_id
_entity_poly.type
_entity_poly.pdbx_seq_one_letter_code
_entity_poly.pdbx_strand_id
1 'polypeptide(L)'
;MNWKHLLYSLYALLCLSCASGPNRECSQYKNGEFIFKTVLNGDLQESTFKRFGALEIDDYNGKIDSASVKWINDCEYILKSLNPKSMAEKKPLHFKILSTTDSSYTFEYGLLSAENRLIGTAVKLK
;
A
#
# COMPACT_ATOMS: atom_id res chain seq x y z
N MET A 1 -22.67 -45.96 -13.09
CA MET A 1 -22.18 -44.56 -13.10
C MET A 1 -20.81 -44.54 -12.42
N ASN A 2 -19.75 -44.41 -13.20
CA ASN A 2 -18.37 -44.68 -12.75
C ASN A 2 -17.86 -43.57 -11.81
N TRP A 3 -17.99 -43.77 -10.49
CA TRP A 3 -17.52 -42.90 -9.41
C TRP A 3 -16.08 -42.40 -9.60
N LYS A 4 -15.21 -43.23 -10.20
CA LYS A 4 -13.80 -42.87 -10.47
C LYS A 4 -13.66 -41.65 -11.41
N HIS A 5 -14.55 -41.50 -12.39
CA HIS A 5 -14.54 -40.32 -13.28
C HIS A 5 -15.13 -39.07 -12.61
N LEU A 6 -16.06 -39.25 -11.66
CA LEU A 6 -16.57 -38.15 -10.82
C LEU A 6 -15.49 -37.61 -9.88
N LEU A 7 -14.67 -38.49 -9.27
CA LEU A 7 -13.52 -38.07 -8.47
C LEU A 7 -12.45 -37.35 -9.31
N TYR A 8 -12.17 -37.83 -10.53
CA TYR A 8 -11.20 -37.20 -11.43
C TYR A 8 -11.66 -35.83 -11.93
N SER A 9 -12.96 -35.69 -12.22
CA SER A 9 -13.59 -34.42 -12.59
C SER A 9 -13.59 -33.41 -11.43
N LEU A 10 -13.88 -33.87 -10.21
CA LEU A 10 -13.84 -33.02 -9.01
C LEU A 10 -12.42 -32.53 -8.70
N TYR A 11 -11.40 -33.35 -8.95
CA TYR A 11 -10.01 -32.95 -8.76
C TYR A 11 -9.54 -31.91 -9.80
N ALA A 12 -9.97 -32.02 -11.05
CA ALA A 12 -9.68 -31.03 -12.10
C ALA A 12 -10.34 -29.66 -11.81
N LEU A 13 -11.55 -29.66 -11.22
CA LEU A 13 -12.25 -28.44 -10.80
C LEU A 13 -11.57 -27.73 -9.60
N LEU A 14 -10.93 -28.48 -8.70
CA LEU A 14 -10.19 -27.94 -7.55
C LEU A 14 -8.88 -27.23 -7.95
N CYS A 15 -8.27 -27.59 -9.08
CA CYS A 15 -7.06 -26.92 -9.57
C CYS A 15 -7.33 -25.53 -10.21
N LEU A 16 -8.57 -25.24 -10.62
CA LEU A 16 -8.93 -23.96 -11.26
C LEU A 16 -9.27 -22.84 -10.26
N SER A 17 -9.54 -23.17 -8.98
CA SER A 17 -9.91 -22.18 -7.97
C SER A 17 -8.72 -21.48 -7.29
N CYS A 18 -7.48 -21.82 -7.67
CA CYS A 18 -6.25 -21.28 -7.05
C CYS A 18 -5.59 -20.14 -7.84
N ALA A 19 -6.25 -19.61 -8.88
CA ALA A 19 -5.58 -18.78 -9.89
C ALA A 19 -5.51 -17.26 -9.60
N SER A 20 -6.14 -16.74 -8.56
CA SER A 20 -6.16 -15.28 -8.34
C SER A 20 -5.86 -14.92 -6.89
N GLY A 21 -4.57 -14.87 -6.57
CA GLY A 21 -4.10 -14.05 -5.44
C GLY A 21 -4.48 -12.57 -5.65
N PRO A 22 -4.41 -11.73 -4.60
CA PRO A 22 -4.73 -10.31 -4.74
C PRO A 22 -3.87 -9.69 -5.86
N ASN A 23 -4.51 -8.90 -6.71
CA ASN A 23 -3.82 -8.17 -7.77
C ASN A 23 -2.76 -7.25 -7.12
N ARG A 24 -1.51 -7.26 -7.61
CA ARG A 24 -0.36 -6.53 -7.06
C ARG A 24 0.48 -5.90 -8.17
N GLU A 25 -0.18 -5.12 -9.02
CA GLU A 25 0.48 -4.32 -10.05
C GLU A 25 1.00 -3.00 -9.44
N CYS A 26 2.04 -3.08 -8.60
CA CYS A 26 2.50 -1.95 -7.78
C CYS A 26 3.24 -0.86 -8.57
N SER A 27 3.83 -1.21 -9.71
CA SER A 27 4.64 -0.31 -10.54
C SER A 27 3.85 0.92 -11.01
N GLN A 28 2.55 0.76 -11.28
CA GLN A 28 1.65 1.83 -11.71
C GLN A 28 1.36 2.88 -10.61
N TYR A 29 1.68 2.56 -9.36
CA TYR A 29 1.45 3.41 -8.17
C TYR A 29 2.73 4.07 -7.63
N LYS A 30 3.85 3.94 -8.35
CA LYS A 30 5.12 4.58 -7.93
C LYS A 30 5.09 6.09 -8.01
N ASN A 31 4.25 6.65 -8.90
CA ASN A 31 4.09 8.08 -9.09
C ASN A 31 2.60 8.40 -9.24
N GLY A 32 2.20 9.61 -8.87
CA GLY A 32 0.82 10.07 -9.00
C GLY A 32 0.43 11.01 -7.88
N GLU A 33 -0.85 11.35 -7.87
CA GLU A 33 -1.49 12.14 -6.83
C GLU A 33 -2.60 11.28 -6.22
N PHE A 34 -2.63 11.23 -4.89
CA PHE A 34 -3.41 10.25 -4.16
C PHE A 34 -4.07 10.87 -2.93
N ILE A 35 -5.27 10.40 -2.60
CA ILE A 35 -5.85 10.57 -1.28
C ILE A 35 -5.43 9.38 -0.43
N PHE A 36 -4.68 9.64 0.63
CA PHE A 36 -4.37 8.69 1.68
C PHE A 36 -5.51 8.63 2.69
N LYS A 37 -5.90 7.42 3.10
CA LYS A 37 -6.91 7.16 4.12
C LYS A 37 -6.41 6.10 5.10
N THR A 38 -6.57 6.35 6.39
CA THR A 38 -6.22 5.40 7.45
C THR A 38 -7.16 5.61 8.63
N VAL A 39 -7.35 4.59 9.47
CA VAL A 39 -8.02 4.76 10.76
C VAL A 39 -6.96 4.84 11.85
N LEU A 40 -6.95 5.94 12.61
CA LEU A 40 -6.08 6.13 13.77
C LEU A 40 -6.97 6.37 14.99
N ASN A 41 -6.81 5.54 16.03
CA ASN A 41 -7.59 5.62 17.27
C ASN A 41 -9.12 5.61 17.08
N GLY A 42 -9.61 4.97 16.01
CA GLY A 42 -11.04 4.91 15.67
C GLY A 42 -11.51 6.01 14.73
N ASP A 43 -10.70 7.04 14.49
CA ASP A 43 -11.04 8.16 13.62
C ASP A 43 -10.43 7.99 12.22
N LEU A 44 -11.22 8.28 11.19
CA LEU A 44 -10.75 8.33 9.81
C LEU A 44 -9.86 9.56 9.62
N GLN A 45 -8.61 9.32 9.22
CA GLN A 45 -7.64 10.34 8.88
C GLN A 45 -7.41 10.31 7.37
N GLU A 46 -7.41 11.49 6.75
CA GLU A 46 -7.18 11.65 5.32
C GLU A 46 -6.14 12.73 5.03
N SER A 47 -5.30 12.51 4.03
CA SER A 47 -4.36 13.50 3.47
C SER A 47 -4.30 13.37 1.95
N THR A 48 -3.80 14.39 1.27
CA THR A 48 -3.51 14.31 -0.16
C THR A 48 -2.02 14.37 -0.37
N PHE A 49 -1.44 13.39 -1.07
CA PHE A 49 -0.01 13.41 -1.39
C PHE A 49 0.24 13.26 -2.87
N LYS A 50 1.31 13.91 -3.33
CA LYS A 50 1.84 13.78 -4.67
C LYS A 50 3.23 13.17 -4.60
N ARG A 51 3.41 12.05 -5.29
CA ARG A 51 4.68 11.34 -5.39
C ARG A 51 5.23 11.42 -6.81
N PHE A 52 6.49 11.84 -6.92
CA PHE A 52 7.22 11.86 -8.18
C PHE A 52 8.70 11.54 -7.97
N GLY A 53 9.16 10.43 -8.57
CA GLY A 53 10.52 9.93 -8.41
C GLY A 53 10.84 9.61 -6.95
N ALA A 54 11.81 10.34 -6.38
CA ALA A 54 12.29 10.17 -5.01
C ALA A 54 11.69 11.19 -4.02
N LEU A 55 10.65 11.94 -4.43
CA LEU A 55 10.02 12.98 -3.61
C LEU A 55 8.52 12.70 -3.45
N GLU A 56 8.04 12.90 -2.23
CA GLU A 56 6.63 12.95 -1.87
C GLU A 56 6.33 14.28 -1.18
N ILE A 57 5.23 14.92 -1.56
CA ILE A 57 4.70 16.13 -0.93
C ILE A 57 3.31 15.76 -0.41
N ASP A 58 3.10 15.87 0.89
CA ASP A 58 1.84 15.54 1.57
C ASP A 58 1.18 16.82 2.11
N ASP A 59 -0.11 16.96 1.87
CA ASP A 59 -0.99 17.98 2.46
C ASP A 59 -1.95 17.32 3.42
N TYR A 60 -1.73 17.57 4.70
CA TYR A 60 -2.60 17.15 5.78
C TYR A 60 -3.24 18.38 6.44
N ASN A 61 -4.53 18.60 6.18
CA ASN A 61 -5.31 19.73 6.71
C ASN A 61 -4.66 21.11 6.46
N GLY A 62 -4.14 21.34 5.23
CA GLY A 62 -3.48 22.57 4.81
C GLY A 62 -2.03 22.70 5.29
N LYS A 63 -1.49 21.66 5.93
CA LYS A 63 -0.08 21.61 6.36
C LYS A 63 0.69 20.76 5.38
N ILE A 64 1.62 21.40 4.67
CA ILE A 64 2.50 20.73 3.71
C ILE A 64 3.72 20.16 4.44
N ASP A 65 3.99 18.87 4.22
CA ASP A 65 5.28 18.23 4.52
C ASP A 65 5.88 17.62 3.24
N SER A 66 7.18 17.35 3.28
CA SER A 66 7.90 16.73 2.18
C SER A 66 8.78 15.59 2.69
N ALA A 67 8.78 14.48 1.96
CA ALA A 67 9.54 13.29 2.31
C ALA A 67 10.34 12.76 1.11
N SER A 68 11.50 12.20 1.40
CA SER A 68 12.24 11.37 0.44
C SER A 68 11.65 9.98 0.35
N VAL A 69 11.57 9.45 -0.87
CA VAL A 69 11.04 8.11 -1.19
C VAL A 69 12.20 7.25 -1.68
N LYS A 70 12.39 6.08 -1.05
CA LYS A 70 13.35 5.06 -1.51
C LYS A 70 12.65 3.72 -1.68
N TRP A 71 12.47 3.29 -2.92
CA TRP A 71 11.93 1.97 -3.24
C TRP A 71 12.95 0.86 -2.95
N ILE A 72 12.48 -0.20 -2.29
CA ILE A 72 13.22 -1.45 -2.04
C ILE A 72 12.96 -2.43 -3.19
N ASN A 73 11.69 -2.52 -3.61
CA ASN A 73 11.22 -3.27 -4.76
C ASN A 73 10.00 -2.55 -5.36
N ASP A 74 9.17 -3.21 -6.18
CA ASP A 74 8.01 -2.56 -6.79
C ASP A 74 6.87 -2.26 -5.82
N CYS A 75 6.75 -3.00 -4.72
CA CYS A 75 5.66 -2.90 -3.76
C CYS A 75 6.08 -2.37 -2.39
N GLU A 76 7.39 -2.17 -2.15
CA GLU A 76 7.94 -1.77 -0.85
C GLU A 76 8.85 -0.56 -0.97
N TYR A 77 8.67 0.41 -0.08
CA TYR A 77 9.45 1.65 -0.05
C TYR A 77 9.56 2.23 1.35
N ILE A 78 10.55 3.10 1.52
CA ILE A 78 10.82 3.83 2.75
C ILE A 78 10.57 5.32 2.51
N LEU A 79 9.81 5.93 3.41
CA LEU A 79 9.68 7.39 3.52
C LEU A 79 10.55 7.92 4.65
N LYS A 80 11.21 9.04 4.40
CA LYS A 80 11.92 9.81 5.41
C LYS A 80 11.63 11.30 5.21
N SER A 81 11.04 11.94 6.24
CA SER A 81 10.75 13.37 6.24
C SER A 81 12.02 14.18 5.96
N LEU A 82 11.90 15.17 5.07
CA LEU A 82 12.98 16.09 4.71
C LEU A 82 13.14 17.20 5.75
N ASN A 83 12.06 17.60 6.41
CA ASN A 83 12.03 18.68 7.40
C ASN A 83 11.35 18.25 8.71
N PRO A 84 11.90 17.24 9.42
CA PRO A 84 11.25 16.68 10.60
C PRO A 84 11.21 17.68 11.75
N LYS A 85 10.02 17.92 12.31
CA LYS A 85 9.78 18.84 13.44
C LYS A 85 9.91 18.15 14.79
N SER A 86 9.89 16.82 14.80
CA SER A 86 10.00 16.01 16.01
C SER A 86 10.95 14.82 15.82
N MET A 87 11.39 14.22 16.93
CA MET A 87 12.18 12.98 16.90
C MET A 87 11.39 11.78 16.37
N ALA A 88 10.06 11.82 16.48
CA ALA A 88 9.19 10.81 15.89
C ALA A 88 9.21 10.89 14.35
N GLU A 89 9.07 12.09 13.78
CA GLU A 89 9.12 12.33 12.33
C GLU A 89 10.49 12.01 11.70
N LYS A 90 11.58 12.08 12.47
CA LYS A 90 12.91 11.66 11.99
C LYS A 90 12.99 10.17 11.67
N LYS A 91 12.13 9.34 12.28
CA LYS A 91 12.20 7.89 12.10
C LYS A 91 11.61 7.51 10.73
N PRO A 92 12.31 6.71 9.92
CA PRO A 92 11.81 6.31 8.62
C PRO A 92 10.59 5.39 8.76
N LEU A 93 9.62 5.59 7.88
CA LEU A 93 8.43 4.76 7.76
C LEU A 93 8.62 3.80 6.57
N HIS A 94 8.40 2.52 6.82
CA HIS A 94 8.37 1.50 5.78
C HIS A 94 6.92 1.30 5.32
N PHE A 95 6.71 1.20 4.02
CA PHE A 95 5.42 0.97 3.38
C PHE A 95 5.50 -0.27 2.50
N LYS A 96 4.45 -1.11 2.55
CA LYS A 96 4.31 -2.31 1.73
C LYS A 96 2.90 -2.40 1.16
N ILE A 97 2.81 -2.36 -0.18
CA ILE A 97 1.55 -2.53 -0.91
C ILE A 97 1.12 -4.00 -0.84
N LEU A 98 -0.10 -4.22 -0.34
CA LEU A 98 -0.72 -5.53 -0.11
C LEU A 98 -1.59 -5.95 -1.29
N SER A 99 -2.35 -5.01 -1.86
CA SER A 99 -3.24 -5.24 -2.99
C SER A 99 -3.49 -3.95 -3.77
N THR A 100 -3.80 -4.09 -5.05
CA THR A 100 -4.12 -3.00 -5.97
C THR A 100 -5.49 -3.23 -6.61
N THR A 101 -6.15 -2.14 -7.00
CA THR A 101 -7.31 -2.11 -7.88
C THR A 101 -6.97 -1.31 -9.13
N ASP A 102 -7.95 -0.84 -9.90
CA ASP A 102 -7.71 0.07 -11.03
C ASP A 102 -7.42 1.51 -10.56
N SER A 103 -7.93 1.90 -9.39
CA SER A 103 -7.88 3.29 -8.89
C SER A 103 -7.30 3.43 -7.50
N SER A 104 -6.92 2.34 -6.84
CA SER A 104 -6.43 2.39 -5.47
C SER A 104 -5.46 1.27 -5.13
N TYR A 105 -4.77 1.42 -4.01
CA TYR A 105 -4.01 0.33 -3.40
C TYR A 105 -4.12 0.36 -1.88
N THR A 106 -4.13 -0.84 -1.28
CA THR A 106 -4.06 -1.05 0.16
C THR A 106 -2.63 -1.37 0.54
N PHE A 107 -2.16 -0.81 1.65
CA PHE A 107 -0.79 -1.02 2.13
C PHE A 107 -0.74 -1.09 3.64
N GLU A 108 0.32 -1.71 4.13
CA GLU A 108 0.73 -1.63 5.54
C GLU A 108 1.90 -0.66 5.69
N TYR A 109 1.91 0.11 6.77
CA TYR A 109 2.97 1.07 7.06
C TYR A 109 3.30 1.14 8.55
N GLY A 110 4.50 1.62 8.85
CA GLY A 110 4.97 1.77 10.23
C GLY A 110 6.49 1.94 10.28
N LEU A 111 7.04 2.08 11.48
CA LEU A 111 8.49 2.09 11.67
C LEU A 111 9.10 0.80 11.11
N LEU A 112 10.32 0.89 10.57
CA LEU A 112 11.03 -0.27 10.00
C LEU A 112 11.11 -1.46 10.97
N SER A 113 11.23 -1.19 12.28
CA SER A 113 11.35 -2.19 13.34
C SER A 113 10.05 -2.46 14.12
N ALA A 114 8.92 -1.90 13.70
CA ALA A 114 7.65 -2.09 14.42
C ALA A 114 7.02 -3.44 14.07
N GLU A 115 6.67 -4.22 15.09
CA GLU A 115 5.87 -5.44 14.94
C GLU A 115 4.42 -5.11 14.56
N ASN A 116 3.85 -4.08 15.19
CA ASN A 116 2.51 -3.59 14.88
C ASN A 116 2.57 -2.57 13.74
N ARG A 117 1.94 -2.92 12.62
CA ARG A 117 1.84 -2.08 11.42
C ARG A 117 0.41 -1.58 11.26
N LEU A 118 0.28 -0.38 10.72
CA LEU A 118 -1.00 0.26 10.42
C LEU A 118 -1.41 -0.07 8.99
N ILE A 119 -2.71 -0.09 8.72
CA ILE A 119 -3.26 -0.30 7.39
C ILE A 119 -3.81 1.02 6.85
N GLY A 120 -3.47 1.33 5.60
CA GLY A 120 -4.01 2.47 4.88
C GLY A 120 -4.41 2.09 3.45
N THR A 121 -5.17 2.99 2.84
CA THR A 121 -5.57 2.92 1.44
C THR A 121 -5.20 4.23 0.77
N ALA A 122 -4.65 4.16 -0.44
CA ALA A 122 -4.39 5.31 -1.28
C ALA A 122 -5.27 5.22 -2.53
N VAL A 123 -6.00 6.29 -2.83
CA VAL A 123 -6.89 6.38 -4.00
C VAL A 123 -6.31 7.40 -4.97
N LYS A 124 -6.06 6.99 -6.21
CA LYS A 124 -5.51 7.84 -7.26
C LYS A 124 -6.51 8.93 -7.66
N LEU A 125 -6.07 10.18 -7.74
CA LEU A 125 -6.92 11.33 -8.08
C LEU A 125 -7.05 11.58 -9.59
N LYS A 126 -6.02 11.22 -10.38
CA LYS A 126 -5.99 11.34 -11.85
C LYS A 126 -5.08 10.27 -12.46
#